data_AF-A0A363UQW3-F1
#
_entry.id   AF-A0A363UQW3-F1
#
_cell.length_a   1.000
_cell.length_b   1.000
_cell.length_c   1.000
_cell.angle_alpha   90.00
_cell.angle_beta   90.00
_cell.angle_gamma   90.00
#
_symmetry.space_group_name_H-M   'P 1'
#
loop_
_entity.id
_entity.type
_entity.pdbx_description
1 polymer ?
#
loop_
_entity_poly.entity_id
_entity_poly.type
_entity_poly.pdbx_seq_one_letter_code
_entity_poly.pdbx_strand_id
1 'polypeptide(L)'
;MWAVTRLLHASRVTGWLIDALAFAGIVSWMRLRAWSAGDMVWSLWISSLSVGAVCFVAAFLGLLVRCLVGDNLSAALRHAVVGAAVGLVTLLFLLRSGEALILSAVIIAAGLALLALEVQATREAWLRVAVALVGGLFFLAFFSVHFGGFHAIHALFLNSFFPLVPEADRDPFAAFPVLIAAAGSQYLVMVVVALIVQWDDFSRPLNPAQGMFTPYVTVVKLHLTILAIGFLEAGGMAHWVNYLVLAVYFIPLGDLWHGLRPARDKATVSPP
;
A
#
# COMPACT_ATOMS: atom_id res chain seq x y z
N MET A 1 -12.76 31.17 4.29
CA MET A 1 -11.79 30.85 3.20
C MET A 1 -10.34 30.82 3.70
N TRP A 2 -9.85 31.83 4.44
CA TRP A 2 -8.46 31.90 4.95
C TRP A 2 -8.01 30.76 5.88
N ALA A 3 -8.91 30.26 6.76
CA ALA A 3 -8.58 29.17 7.68
C ALA A 3 -8.38 27.81 6.97
N VAL A 4 -9.15 27.55 5.91
CA VAL A 4 -9.04 26.33 5.10
C VAL A 4 -7.72 26.29 4.35
N THR A 5 -7.27 27.42 3.81
CA THR A 5 -5.97 27.50 3.10
C THR A 5 -4.78 27.24 4.03
N ARG A 6 -4.81 27.72 5.28
CA ARG A 6 -3.74 27.44 6.26
C ARG A 6 -3.67 25.97 6.65
N LEU A 7 -4.82 25.30 6.83
CA LEU A 7 -4.88 23.88 7.18
C LEU A 7 -4.36 22.99 6.03
N LEU A 8 -4.71 23.33 4.78
CA LEU A 8 -4.17 22.66 3.60
C LEU A 8 -2.65 22.86 3.45
N HIS A 9 -2.14 24.04 3.78
CA HIS A 9 -0.70 24.30 3.77
C HIS A 9 0.03 23.53 4.86
N ALA A 10 -0.49 23.54 6.09
CA ALA A 10 0.11 22.82 7.22
C ALA A 10 0.16 21.31 6.99
N SER A 11 -0.94 20.71 6.52
CA SER A 11 -1.01 19.27 6.21
C SER A 11 -0.05 18.86 5.08
N ARG A 12 0.14 19.73 4.07
CA ARG A 12 1.16 19.51 3.04
C ARG A 12 2.56 19.55 3.62
N VAL A 13 2.92 20.59 4.37
CA VAL A 13 4.26 20.74 4.94
C VAL A 13 4.63 19.55 5.84
N THR A 14 3.69 19.05 6.63
CA THR A 14 3.92 17.83 7.44
C THR A 14 4.17 16.59 6.58
N GLY A 15 3.44 16.42 5.46
CA GLY A 15 3.68 15.33 4.52
C GLY A 15 5.09 15.38 3.92
N TRP A 16 5.49 16.54 3.40
CA TRP A 16 6.83 16.73 2.82
C TRP A 16 7.96 16.47 3.83
N LEU A 17 7.77 16.84 5.09
CA LEU A 17 8.75 16.57 6.14
C LEU A 17 8.87 15.07 6.43
N ILE A 18 7.75 14.36 6.55
CA ILE A 18 7.73 12.91 6.74
C ILE A 18 8.43 12.21 5.57
N ASP A 19 8.11 12.59 4.33
CA ASP A 19 8.71 12.02 3.13
C ASP A 19 10.22 12.29 3.07
N ALA A 20 10.66 13.50 3.40
CA ALA A 20 12.08 13.85 3.42
C ALA A 20 12.86 13.08 4.49
N LEU A 21 12.30 12.93 5.69
CA LEU A 21 12.90 12.15 6.78
C LEU A 21 12.93 10.65 6.43
N ALA A 22 11.86 10.13 5.85
CA ALA A 22 11.78 8.75 5.37
C ALA A 22 12.82 8.47 4.29
N PHE A 23 12.95 9.37 3.30
CA PHE A 23 13.96 9.30 2.25
C PHE A 23 15.37 9.31 2.86
N ALA A 24 15.69 10.28 3.72
CA ALA A 24 17.01 10.39 4.34
C ALA A 24 17.33 9.16 5.20
N GLY A 25 16.35 8.65 5.93
CA GLY A 25 16.47 7.44 6.75
C GLY A 25 16.77 6.20 5.91
N ILE A 26 16.01 5.97 4.84
CA ILE A 26 16.22 4.83 3.93
C ILE A 26 17.56 4.93 3.21
N VAL A 27 17.93 6.10 2.66
CA VAL A 27 19.23 6.29 2.01
C VAL A 27 20.38 6.01 2.98
N SER A 28 20.25 6.48 4.23
CA SER A 28 21.25 6.22 5.27
C SER A 28 21.34 4.73 5.59
N TRP A 29 20.19 4.07 5.78
CA TRP A 29 20.11 2.63 6.06
C TRP A 29 20.75 1.79 4.94
N MET A 30 20.45 2.12 3.69
CA MET A 30 21.01 1.46 2.53
C MET A 30 22.52 1.57 2.46
N ARG A 31 23.07 2.75 2.72
CA ARG A 31 24.52 2.97 2.74
C ARG A 31 25.18 2.14 3.84
N LEU A 32 24.58 2.10 5.04
CA LEU A 32 25.08 1.31 6.16
C LEU A 32 25.06 -0.20 5.88
N ARG A 33 24.09 -0.66 5.09
CA ARG A 33 23.93 -2.08 4.71
C ARG A 33 24.56 -2.43 3.37
N ALA A 34 25.24 -1.47 2.72
CA ALA A 34 25.83 -1.61 1.39
C ALA A 34 24.86 -2.23 0.36
N TRP A 35 23.61 -1.77 0.36
CA TRP A 35 22.57 -2.33 -0.52
C TRP A 35 22.98 -2.26 -1.99
N SER A 36 22.89 -3.40 -2.65
CA SER A 36 22.96 -3.56 -4.09
C SER A 36 21.67 -3.05 -4.76
N ALA A 37 21.67 -3.01 -6.09
CA ALA A 37 20.44 -2.74 -6.85
C ALA A 37 19.40 -3.86 -6.68
N GLY A 38 19.84 -5.12 -6.52
CA GLY A 38 18.96 -6.23 -6.16
C GLY A 38 18.23 -5.99 -4.84
N ASP A 39 18.94 -5.52 -3.81
CA ASP A 39 18.33 -5.17 -2.51
C ASP A 39 17.26 -4.09 -2.65
N MET A 40 17.55 -3.05 -3.46
CA MET A 40 16.59 -2.00 -3.75
C MET A 40 15.32 -2.57 -4.39
N VAL A 41 15.49 -3.34 -5.46
CA VAL A 41 14.37 -3.92 -6.23
C VAL A 41 13.52 -4.84 -5.36
N TRP A 42 14.13 -5.73 -4.57
CA TRP A 42 13.40 -6.61 -3.66
C TRP A 42 12.69 -5.85 -2.55
N SER A 43 13.31 -4.80 -2.00
CA SER A 43 12.68 -3.95 -0.99
C SER A 43 11.44 -3.23 -1.52
N LEU A 44 11.50 -2.71 -2.75
CA LEU A 44 10.35 -2.06 -3.40
C LEU A 44 9.25 -3.06 -3.72
N TRP A 45 9.62 -4.25 -4.19
CA TRP A 45 8.68 -5.32 -4.48
C TRP A 45 7.90 -5.75 -3.24
N ILE A 46 8.57 -6.06 -2.13
CA ILE A 46 7.88 -6.52 -0.90
C ILE A 46 7.07 -5.39 -0.25
N SER A 47 7.55 -4.15 -0.31
CA SER A 47 6.79 -2.98 0.16
C SER A 47 5.51 -2.80 -0.65
N SER A 48 5.57 -2.96 -1.97
CA SER A 48 4.38 -2.82 -2.82
C SER A 48 3.35 -3.92 -2.61
N LEU A 49 3.79 -5.16 -2.42
CA LEU A 49 2.92 -6.27 -2.04
C LEU A 49 2.22 -5.96 -0.71
N SER A 50 2.99 -5.50 0.29
CA SER A 50 2.48 -5.19 1.64
C SER A 50 1.51 -4.01 1.65
N VAL A 51 1.87 -2.90 0.99
CA VAL A 51 1.02 -1.71 0.83
C VAL A 51 -0.26 -2.07 0.09
N GLY A 52 -0.18 -2.83 -0.99
CA GLY A 52 -1.36 -3.26 -1.75
C GLY A 52 -2.31 -4.12 -0.91
N ALA A 53 -1.75 -5.07 -0.15
CA ALA A 53 -2.52 -5.89 0.78
C ALA A 53 -3.19 -5.04 1.88
N VAL A 54 -2.45 -4.12 2.51
CA VAL A 54 -3.00 -3.21 3.53
C VAL A 54 -4.10 -2.32 2.95
N CYS A 55 -3.89 -1.74 1.76
CA CYS A 55 -4.89 -0.91 1.09
C CYS A 55 -6.18 -1.70 0.84
N PHE A 56 -6.07 -2.93 0.35
CA PHE A 56 -7.22 -3.77 0.10
C PHE A 56 -7.97 -4.14 1.39
N VAL A 57 -7.24 -4.60 2.42
CA VAL A 57 -7.84 -4.97 3.71
C VAL A 57 -8.49 -3.75 4.37
N ALA A 58 -7.84 -2.58 4.34
CA ALA A 58 -8.39 -1.33 4.87
C ALA A 58 -9.66 -0.91 4.12
N ALA A 59 -9.68 -1.02 2.79
CA ALA A 59 -10.86 -0.71 1.98
C ALA A 59 -12.03 -1.66 2.31
N PHE A 60 -11.75 -2.95 2.48
CA PHE A 60 -12.74 -3.95 2.85
C PHE A 60 -13.30 -3.72 4.25
N LEU A 61 -12.43 -3.59 5.26
CA LEU A 61 -12.85 -3.27 6.64
C LEU A 61 -13.63 -1.95 6.71
N GLY A 62 -13.16 -0.93 6.00
CA GLY A 62 -13.83 0.36 5.91
C GLY A 62 -15.20 0.29 5.24
N LEU A 63 -15.42 -0.64 4.30
CA LEU A 63 -16.73 -0.92 3.73
C LEU A 63 -17.67 -1.54 4.78
N LEU A 64 -17.21 -2.55 5.52
CA LEU A 64 -18.00 -3.20 6.57
C LEU A 64 -18.40 -2.21 7.67
N VAL A 65 -17.45 -1.38 8.11
CA VAL A 65 -17.69 -0.32 9.10
C VAL A 65 -18.69 0.72 8.57
N ARG A 66 -18.61 1.12 7.29
CA ARG A 66 -19.60 2.03 6.67
C ARG A 66 -21.00 1.43 6.61
N CYS A 67 -21.14 0.12 6.40
CA CYS A 67 -22.45 -0.54 6.45
C CYS A 67 -23.11 -0.46 7.83
N LEU A 68 -22.31 -0.37 8.90
CA LEU A 68 -22.77 -0.23 10.29
C LEU A 68 -23.01 1.24 10.68
N VAL A 69 -22.03 2.12 10.42
CA VAL A 69 -21.97 3.50 10.95
C VAL A 69 -22.49 4.55 9.95
N GLY A 70 -22.60 4.20 8.67
CA GLY A 70 -22.87 5.13 7.57
C GLY A 70 -21.59 5.75 6.98
N ASP A 71 -21.76 6.65 6.01
CA ASP A 71 -20.64 7.18 5.20
C ASP A 71 -19.75 8.18 5.94
N ASN A 72 -20.26 8.78 7.02
CA ASN A 72 -19.58 9.82 7.79
C ASN A 72 -18.67 9.24 8.87
N LEU A 73 -17.69 8.43 8.49
CA LEU A 73 -16.70 7.90 9.42
C LEU A 73 -15.89 9.04 10.05
N SER A 74 -15.67 9.01 11.35
CA SER A 74 -14.72 9.92 12.01
C SER A 74 -13.29 9.65 11.56
N ALA A 75 -12.40 10.63 11.67
CA ALA A 75 -10.97 10.43 11.35
C ALA A 75 -10.35 9.33 12.22
N ALA A 76 -10.66 9.32 13.51
CA ALA A 76 -10.19 8.29 14.45
C ALA A 76 -10.60 6.88 14.00
N LEU A 77 -11.85 6.69 13.57
CA LEU A 77 -12.34 5.39 13.11
C LEU A 77 -11.67 4.95 11.81
N ARG A 78 -11.40 5.88 10.88
CA ARG A 78 -10.63 5.57 9.66
C ARG A 78 -9.20 5.13 10.00
N HIS A 79 -8.52 5.84 10.89
CA HIS A 79 -7.18 5.43 11.34
C HIS A 79 -7.19 4.09 12.07
N ALA A 80 -8.22 3.80 12.89
CA ALA A 80 -8.38 2.51 13.54
C ALA A 80 -8.55 1.36 12.53
N VAL A 81 -9.35 1.57 11.47
CA VAL A 81 -9.52 0.62 10.37
C VAL A 81 -8.18 0.35 9.66
N VAL A 82 -7.41 1.40 9.36
CA VAL A 82 -6.09 1.26 8.73
C VAL A 82 -5.13 0.53 9.66
N GLY A 83 -5.08 0.89 10.94
CA GLY A 83 -4.25 0.21 11.93
C GLY A 83 -4.58 -1.27 12.08
N ALA A 84 -5.88 -1.62 12.08
CA ALA A 84 -6.33 -3.00 12.07
C ALA A 84 -5.89 -3.73 10.79
N ALA A 85 -6.00 -3.09 9.62
CA ALA A 85 -5.54 -3.67 8.36
C ALA A 85 -4.02 -3.94 8.36
N VAL A 86 -3.21 -2.99 8.83
CA VAL A 86 -1.76 -3.16 9.00
C VAL A 86 -1.46 -4.32 9.94
N GLY A 87 -2.14 -4.38 11.09
CA GLY A 87 -1.96 -5.47 12.06
C GLY A 87 -2.29 -6.84 11.48
N LEU A 88 -3.41 -6.96 10.77
CA LEU A 88 -3.84 -8.21 10.12
C LEU A 88 -2.88 -8.65 9.02
N VAL A 89 -2.47 -7.75 8.13
CA VAL A 89 -1.51 -8.07 7.06
C VAL A 89 -0.15 -8.47 7.65
N THR A 90 0.32 -7.77 8.68
CA THR A 90 1.55 -8.13 9.39
C THR A 90 1.44 -9.51 10.03
N LEU A 91 0.32 -9.80 10.69
CA LEU A 91 0.05 -11.11 11.27
C LEU A 91 0.06 -12.22 10.23
N LEU A 92 -0.56 -12.00 9.06
CA LEU A 92 -0.56 -12.96 7.94
C LEU A 92 0.84 -13.19 7.35
N PHE A 93 1.71 -12.17 7.34
CA PHE A 93 3.09 -12.36 6.91
C PHE A 93 3.96 -13.10 7.94
N LEU A 94 3.70 -12.88 9.24
CA LEU A 94 4.47 -13.50 10.32
C LEU A 94 4.03 -14.94 10.59
N LEU A 95 2.72 -15.21 10.53
CA LEU A 95 2.15 -16.51 10.81
C LEU A 95 1.90 -17.26 9.49
N ARG A 96 2.84 -18.15 9.13
CA ARG A 96 2.77 -18.95 7.90
C ARG A 96 1.76 -20.11 7.96
N SER A 97 0.60 -19.95 8.59
CA SER A 97 -0.36 -21.05 8.81
C SER A 97 -1.81 -20.61 8.61
N GLY A 98 -2.70 -21.59 8.39
CA GLY A 98 -4.15 -21.37 8.37
C GLY A 98 -4.69 -20.76 9.67
N GLU A 99 -3.95 -20.87 10.78
CA GLU A 99 -4.31 -20.27 12.07
C GLU A 99 -4.30 -18.74 12.01
N ALA A 100 -3.41 -18.14 11.20
CA ALA A 100 -3.36 -16.70 10.99
C ALA A 100 -4.65 -16.18 10.35
N LEU A 101 -5.21 -16.94 9.40
CA LEU A 101 -6.47 -16.61 8.73
C LEU A 101 -7.64 -16.74 9.71
N ILE A 102 -7.67 -17.81 10.50
CA ILE A 102 -8.71 -18.01 11.53
C ILE A 102 -8.65 -16.88 12.56
N LEU A 103 -7.47 -16.56 13.10
CA LEU A 103 -7.29 -15.49 14.06
C LEU A 103 -7.69 -14.13 13.48
N SER A 104 -7.30 -13.86 12.23
CA SER A 104 -7.72 -12.65 11.51
C SER A 104 -9.24 -12.55 11.38
N ALA A 105 -9.91 -13.64 10.98
CA ALA A 105 -11.36 -13.69 10.87
C ALA A 105 -12.05 -13.47 12.23
N VAL A 106 -11.52 -14.05 13.30
CA VAL A 106 -12.02 -13.86 14.66
C VAL A 106 -11.87 -12.41 15.12
N ILE A 107 -10.71 -11.79 14.90
CA ILE A 107 -10.46 -10.39 15.26
C ILE A 107 -11.43 -9.46 14.53
N ILE A 108 -11.64 -9.68 13.22
CA ILE A 108 -12.57 -8.89 12.41
C ILE A 108 -14.01 -9.07 12.92
N ALA A 109 -14.44 -10.32 13.13
CA ALA A 109 -15.79 -10.61 13.61
C ALA A 109 -16.06 -9.99 14.99
N ALA A 110 -15.11 -10.11 15.92
CA ALA A 110 -15.21 -9.53 17.25
C ALA A 110 -15.28 -7.99 17.19
N GLY A 111 -14.41 -7.35 16.39
CA GLY A 111 -14.41 -5.91 16.21
C GLY A 111 -15.72 -5.37 15.62
N LEU A 112 -16.26 -6.05 14.61
CA LEU A 112 -17.55 -5.69 14.00
C LEU A 112 -18.72 -5.90 14.95
N ALA A 113 -18.72 -6.98 15.73
CA ALA A 113 -19.76 -7.24 16.72
C ALA A 113 -19.76 -6.16 17.81
N LEU A 114 -18.59 -5.81 18.36
CA LEU A 114 -18.46 -4.74 19.35
C LEU A 114 -18.94 -3.39 18.80
N LEU A 115 -18.54 -3.05 17.57
CA LEU A 115 -18.98 -1.83 16.92
C LEU A 115 -20.50 -1.81 16.67
N ALA A 116 -21.07 -2.93 16.25
CA ALA A 116 -22.50 -3.04 16.00
C ALA A 116 -23.34 -2.91 17.28
N LEU A 117 -22.81 -3.40 18.41
CA LEU A 117 -23.42 -3.19 19.72
C LEU A 117 -23.40 -1.71 20.11
N GLU A 118 -22.26 -1.05 19.96
CA GLU A 118 -22.09 0.38 20.28
C GLU A 118 -23.05 1.27 19.47
N VAL A 119 -23.22 0.96 18.19
CA VAL A 119 -24.02 1.78 17.25
C VAL A 119 -25.50 1.36 17.23
N GLN A 120 -25.88 0.34 18.03
CA GLN A 120 -27.23 -0.24 18.05
C GLN A 120 -27.70 -0.61 16.63
N ALA A 121 -26.85 -1.35 15.91
CA ALA A 121 -27.03 -1.62 14.48
C ALA A 121 -28.39 -2.26 14.17
N THR A 122 -29.10 -1.67 13.21
CA THR A 122 -30.41 -2.17 12.77
C THR A 122 -30.28 -3.43 11.92
N ARG A 123 -31.40 -4.16 11.72
CA ARG A 123 -31.45 -5.30 10.79
C ARG A 123 -30.99 -4.92 9.38
N GLU A 124 -31.35 -3.73 8.90
CA GLU A 124 -30.92 -3.22 7.60
C GLU A 124 -29.40 -3.02 7.53
N ALA A 125 -28.78 -2.52 8.60
CA ALA A 125 -27.33 -2.41 8.69
C ALA A 125 -26.65 -3.78 8.56
N TRP A 126 -27.17 -4.80 9.25
CA TRP A 126 -26.66 -6.17 9.15
C TRP A 126 -26.84 -6.80 7.77
N LEU A 127 -27.95 -6.51 7.07
CA LEU A 127 -28.13 -6.95 5.69
C LEU A 127 -27.10 -6.30 4.76
N ARG A 128 -26.80 -5.01 4.93
CA ARG A 128 -25.73 -4.33 4.18
C ARG A 128 -24.37 -4.97 4.47
N VAL A 129 -24.06 -5.30 5.74
CA VAL A 129 -22.84 -6.01 6.12
C VAL A 129 -22.76 -7.38 5.44
N ALA A 130 -23.84 -8.16 5.44
CA ALA A 130 -23.87 -9.47 4.81
C ALA A 130 -23.61 -9.40 3.29
N VAL A 131 -24.25 -8.45 2.61
CA VAL A 131 -24.01 -8.20 1.17
C VAL A 131 -22.57 -7.74 0.93
N ALA A 132 -22.06 -6.81 1.74
CA ALA A 132 -20.68 -6.32 1.66
C ALA A 132 -19.65 -7.43 1.95
N LEU A 133 -19.95 -8.36 2.86
CA LEU A 133 -19.11 -9.50 3.16
C LEU A 133 -19.01 -10.44 1.95
N VAL A 134 -20.13 -10.81 1.34
CA VAL A 134 -20.13 -11.67 0.14
C VAL A 134 -19.35 -11.00 -1.01
N GLY A 135 -19.68 -9.73 -1.31
CA GLY A 135 -18.98 -8.98 -2.36
C GLY A 135 -17.50 -8.78 -2.06
N GLY A 136 -17.17 -8.43 -0.82
CA GLY A 136 -15.78 -8.22 -0.40
C GLY A 136 -14.95 -9.49 -0.36
N LEU A 137 -15.52 -10.64 0.00
CA LEU A 137 -14.85 -11.95 -0.11
C LEU A 137 -14.58 -12.33 -1.56
N PHE A 138 -15.54 -12.09 -2.47
CA PHE A 138 -15.31 -12.25 -3.90
C PHE A 138 -14.16 -11.36 -4.39
N PHE A 139 -14.17 -10.08 -4.04
CA PHE A 139 -13.09 -9.16 -4.42
C PHE A 139 -11.75 -9.52 -3.76
N LEU A 140 -11.76 -10.05 -2.53
CA LEU A 140 -10.56 -10.52 -1.85
C LEU A 140 -9.96 -11.71 -2.60
N ALA A 141 -10.78 -12.68 -3.00
CA ALA A 141 -10.33 -13.80 -3.82
C ALA A 141 -9.79 -13.33 -5.17
N PHE A 142 -10.53 -12.46 -5.89
CA PHE A 142 -10.10 -11.88 -7.15
C PHE A 142 -8.78 -11.12 -7.03
N PHE A 143 -8.68 -10.24 -6.03
CA PHE A 143 -7.46 -9.48 -5.73
C PHE A 143 -6.30 -10.42 -5.41
N SER A 144 -6.52 -11.45 -4.59
CA SER A 144 -5.48 -12.41 -4.22
C SER A 144 -4.93 -13.14 -5.44
N VAL A 145 -5.81 -13.60 -6.34
CA VAL A 145 -5.40 -14.27 -7.57
C VAL A 145 -4.71 -13.30 -8.53
N HIS A 146 -5.30 -12.13 -8.76
CA HIS A 146 -4.81 -11.20 -9.78
C HIS A 146 -3.57 -10.42 -9.31
N PHE A 147 -3.68 -9.70 -8.19
CA PHE A 147 -2.58 -8.93 -7.62
C PHE A 147 -1.49 -9.85 -7.04
N GLY A 148 -1.88 -10.87 -6.27
CA GLY A 148 -0.93 -11.83 -5.71
C GLY A 148 -0.26 -12.68 -6.80
N GLY A 149 -1.01 -13.16 -7.79
CA GLY A 149 -0.45 -13.91 -8.92
C GLY A 149 0.50 -13.08 -9.77
N PHE A 150 0.18 -11.80 -10.02
CA PHE A 150 1.10 -10.90 -10.71
C PHE A 150 2.39 -10.66 -9.92
N HIS A 151 2.29 -10.48 -8.60
CA HIS A 151 3.46 -10.37 -7.73
C HIS A 151 4.30 -11.65 -7.70
N ALA A 152 3.66 -12.81 -7.74
CA ALA A 152 4.35 -14.10 -7.79
C ALA A 152 5.16 -14.23 -9.09
N ILE A 153 4.53 -13.99 -10.25
CA ILE A 153 5.21 -14.02 -11.55
C ILE A 153 6.37 -13.01 -11.56
N HIS A 154 6.14 -11.80 -11.07
CA HIS A 154 7.19 -10.78 -11.02
C HIS A 154 8.35 -11.17 -10.10
N ALA A 155 8.09 -11.78 -8.94
CA ALA A 155 9.14 -12.24 -8.04
C ALA A 155 10.06 -13.27 -8.71
N LEU A 156 9.50 -14.14 -9.55
CA LEU A 156 10.28 -15.13 -10.29
C LEU A 156 11.19 -14.47 -11.33
N PHE A 157 10.65 -13.50 -12.09
CA PHE A 157 11.46 -12.68 -12.98
C PHE A 157 12.58 -11.97 -12.21
N LEU A 158 12.26 -11.33 -11.09
CA LEU A 158 13.25 -10.66 -10.25
C LEU A 158 14.32 -11.62 -9.75
N ASN A 159 13.95 -12.83 -9.31
CA ASN A 159 14.91 -13.83 -8.84
C ASN A 159 15.85 -14.30 -9.95
N SER A 160 15.43 -14.28 -11.22
CA SER A 160 16.30 -14.60 -12.35
C SER A 160 17.38 -13.53 -12.63
N PHE A 161 17.12 -12.26 -12.30
CA PHE A 161 18.09 -11.16 -12.49
C PHE A 161 18.87 -10.84 -11.21
N PHE A 162 18.20 -10.93 -10.07
CA PHE A 162 18.67 -10.60 -8.73
C PHE A 162 18.33 -11.75 -7.79
N PRO A 163 19.09 -12.85 -7.81
CA PRO A 163 18.75 -14.03 -7.01
C PRO A 163 18.71 -13.70 -5.51
N LEU A 164 17.52 -13.76 -4.93
CA LEU A 164 17.31 -13.66 -3.49
C LEU A 164 17.33 -15.05 -2.85
N VAL A 165 16.76 -16.02 -3.56
CA VAL A 165 16.75 -17.44 -3.19
C VAL A 165 17.10 -18.24 -4.44
N PRO A 166 18.39 -18.58 -4.67
CA PRO A 166 18.84 -19.22 -5.91
C PRO A 166 18.12 -20.54 -6.24
N GLU A 167 17.61 -21.25 -5.24
CA GLU A 167 16.94 -22.54 -5.42
C GLU A 167 15.46 -22.42 -5.79
N ALA A 168 14.89 -21.21 -5.78
CA ALA A 168 13.48 -20.95 -6.02
C ALA A 168 13.04 -21.23 -7.47
N ASP A 169 13.97 -21.34 -8.42
CA ASP A 169 13.65 -21.46 -9.85
C ASP A 169 13.06 -22.83 -10.25
N ARG A 170 13.03 -23.81 -9.34
CA ARG A 170 12.55 -25.17 -9.61
C ARG A 170 11.04 -25.34 -9.54
N ASP A 171 10.37 -24.57 -8.69
CA ASP A 171 8.90 -24.59 -8.55
C ASP A 171 8.39 -23.17 -8.24
N PRO A 172 7.87 -22.47 -9.27
CA PRO A 172 7.27 -21.14 -9.16
C PRO A 172 6.27 -20.96 -8.01
N PHE A 173 5.41 -21.94 -7.77
CA PHE A 173 4.33 -21.81 -6.81
C PHE A 173 4.80 -22.07 -5.38
N ALA A 174 5.73 -23.02 -5.20
CA ALA A 174 6.38 -23.24 -3.92
C ALA A 174 7.37 -22.13 -3.55
N ALA A 175 7.95 -21.46 -4.55
CA ALA A 175 8.91 -20.37 -4.37
C ALA A 175 8.28 -19.10 -3.80
N PHE A 176 7.05 -18.77 -4.18
CA PHE A 176 6.47 -17.47 -3.85
C PHE A 176 6.39 -17.20 -2.33
N PRO A 177 5.88 -18.11 -1.48
CA PRO A 177 5.91 -17.92 -0.02
C PRO A 177 7.33 -17.79 0.55
N VAL A 178 8.30 -18.49 -0.04
CA VAL A 178 9.71 -18.44 0.37
C VAL A 178 10.31 -17.08 0.04
N LEU A 179 10.07 -16.56 -1.16
CA LEU A 179 10.52 -15.24 -1.62
C LEU A 179 9.88 -14.11 -0.80
N ILE A 180 8.57 -14.19 -0.52
CA ILE A 180 7.90 -13.23 0.38
C ILE A 180 8.61 -13.17 1.72
N ALA A 181 8.89 -14.33 2.32
CA ALA A 181 9.46 -14.35 3.65
C ALA A 181 10.95 -13.97 3.68
N ALA A 182 11.71 -14.34 2.66
CA ALA A 182 13.09 -13.87 2.48
C ALA A 182 13.10 -12.34 2.36
N ALA A 183 12.32 -11.77 1.43
CA ALA A 183 12.27 -10.33 1.23
C ALA A 183 11.71 -9.60 2.46
N GLY A 184 10.66 -10.13 3.08
CA GLY A 184 10.02 -9.55 4.25
C GLY A 184 10.94 -9.51 5.47
N SER A 185 11.78 -10.52 5.66
CA SER A 185 12.75 -10.53 6.76
C SER A 185 13.96 -9.64 6.49
N GLN A 186 14.43 -9.54 5.24
CA GLN A 186 15.60 -8.74 4.88
C GLN A 186 15.29 -7.24 4.74
N TYR A 187 14.09 -6.90 4.28
CA TYR A 187 13.73 -5.53 3.89
C TYR A 187 12.54 -4.96 4.69
N LEU A 188 12.29 -5.49 5.90
CA LEU A 188 11.20 -5.05 6.77
C LEU A 188 11.20 -3.53 7.02
N VAL A 189 12.39 -2.93 7.16
CA VAL A 189 12.53 -1.48 7.36
C VAL A 189 11.88 -0.69 6.22
N MET A 190 12.04 -1.14 4.98
CA MET A 190 11.42 -0.49 3.82
C MET A 190 9.90 -0.66 3.83
N VAL A 191 9.39 -1.82 4.26
CA VAL A 191 7.94 -2.07 4.39
C VAL A 191 7.34 -1.11 5.42
N VAL A 192 7.96 -1.01 6.60
CA VAL A 192 7.50 -0.10 7.67
C VAL A 192 7.50 1.35 7.20
N VAL A 193 8.58 1.80 6.56
CA VAL A 193 8.66 3.17 6.02
C VAL A 193 7.59 3.41 4.96
N ALA A 194 7.38 2.47 4.05
CA ALA A 194 6.34 2.59 3.02
C ALA A 194 4.93 2.70 3.62
N LEU A 195 4.64 1.94 4.68
CA LEU A 195 3.37 2.00 5.40
C LEU A 195 3.17 3.33 6.13
N ILE A 196 4.23 3.88 6.75
CA ILE A 196 4.17 5.19 7.41
C ILE A 196 3.90 6.30 6.40
N VAL A 197 4.64 6.30 5.29
CA VAL A 197 4.50 7.31 4.23
C VAL A 197 3.10 7.27 3.61
N GLN A 198 2.52 6.09 3.42
CA GLN A 198 1.18 5.94 2.83
C GLN A 198 0.04 5.97 3.84
N TRP A 199 0.31 6.22 5.12
CA TRP A 199 -0.69 6.15 6.18
C TRP A 199 -1.90 7.06 5.94
N ASP A 200 -1.64 8.28 5.51
CA ASP A 200 -2.69 9.26 5.20
C ASP A 200 -3.52 8.85 3.99
N ASP A 201 -2.90 8.25 2.98
CA ASP A 201 -3.61 7.77 1.79
C ASP A 201 -4.55 6.62 2.11
N PHE A 202 -4.15 5.69 2.99
CA PHE A 202 -5.04 4.63 3.48
C PHE A 202 -6.21 5.18 4.29
N SER A 203 -6.00 6.30 4.98
CA SER A 203 -6.98 6.90 5.89
C SER A 203 -7.97 7.82 5.17
N ARG A 204 -7.78 8.08 3.88
CA ARG A 204 -8.71 8.87 3.06
C ARG A 204 -9.98 8.05 2.78
N PRO A 205 -11.15 8.70 2.65
CA PRO A 205 -12.38 8.02 2.25
C PRO A 205 -12.20 7.46 0.83
N LEU A 206 -11.83 6.19 0.73
CA LEU A 206 -11.77 5.53 -0.57
C LEU A 206 -13.20 5.24 -1.03
N ASN A 207 -13.52 5.75 -2.21
CA ASN A 207 -14.56 5.17 -3.05
C ASN A 207 -14.13 3.72 -3.40
N PRO A 208 -15.02 2.72 -3.34
CA PRO A 208 -14.69 1.32 -3.65
C PRO A 208 -13.97 1.12 -5.00
N ALA A 209 -14.38 1.82 -6.04
CA ALA A 209 -13.74 1.80 -7.35
C ALA A 209 -12.31 2.37 -7.31
N GLN A 210 -12.08 3.45 -6.57
CA GLN A 210 -10.73 4.00 -6.38
C GLN A 210 -9.84 3.02 -5.61
N GLY A 211 -10.38 2.40 -4.54
CA GLY A 211 -9.66 1.39 -3.77
C GLY A 211 -9.24 0.18 -4.62
N MET A 212 -9.99 -0.15 -5.67
CA MET A 212 -9.61 -1.21 -6.60
C MET A 212 -8.45 -0.79 -7.51
N PHE A 213 -8.46 0.40 -8.10
CA PHE A 213 -7.47 0.79 -9.12
C PHE A 213 -6.19 1.41 -8.57
N THR A 214 -6.23 2.05 -7.41
CA THR A 214 -5.05 2.70 -6.81
C THR A 214 -3.86 1.73 -6.66
N PRO A 215 -4.04 0.49 -6.14
CA PRO A 215 -2.94 -0.48 -6.10
C PRO A 215 -2.33 -0.75 -7.48
N TYR A 216 -3.12 -0.82 -8.55
CA TYR A 216 -2.62 -1.08 -9.90
C TYR A 216 -1.76 0.05 -10.43
N VAL A 217 -2.16 1.30 -10.22
CA VAL A 217 -1.36 2.46 -10.65
C VAL A 217 -0.01 2.47 -9.92
N THR A 218 -0.02 2.20 -8.62
CA THR A 218 1.21 2.09 -7.82
C THR A 218 2.10 0.94 -8.31
N VAL A 219 1.51 -0.22 -8.57
CA VAL A 219 2.20 -1.40 -9.10
C VAL A 219 2.84 -1.08 -10.46
N VAL A 220 2.08 -0.51 -11.40
CA VAL A 220 2.60 -0.14 -12.72
C VAL A 220 3.76 0.84 -12.59
N LYS A 221 3.63 1.89 -11.77
CA LYS A 221 4.71 2.84 -11.50
C LYS A 221 5.97 2.14 -10.99
N LEU A 222 5.80 1.19 -10.08
CA LEU A 222 6.92 0.43 -9.51
C LEU A 222 7.54 -0.55 -10.51
N HIS A 223 6.76 -1.19 -11.37
CA HIS A 223 7.29 -2.08 -12.42
C HIS A 223 8.10 -1.30 -13.45
N LEU A 224 7.60 -0.13 -13.87
CA LEU A 224 8.35 0.74 -14.77
C LEU A 224 9.67 1.20 -14.12
N THR A 225 9.64 1.50 -12.82
CA THR A 225 10.85 1.84 -12.05
C THR A 225 11.83 0.67 -12.00
N ILE A 226 11.36 -0.53 -11.67
CA ILE A 226 12.17 -1.76 -11.59
C ILE A 226 12.78 -2.11 -12.95
N LEU A 227 12.02 -2.01 -14.04
CA LEU A 227 12.53 -2.22 -15.39
C LEU A 227 13.61 -1.19 -15.74
N ALA A 228 13.38 0.08 -15.39
CA ALA A 228 14.39 1.13 -15.59
C ALA A 228 15.68 0.83 -14.81
N ILE A 229 15.58 0.33 -13.57
CA ILE A 229 16.74 -0.10 -12.78
C ILE A 229 17.51 -1.20 -13.50
N GLY A 230 16.81 -2.25 -13.93
CA GLY A 230 17.43 -3.39 -14.62
C GLY A 230 18.20 -2.98 -15.88
N PHE A 231 17.61 -2.11 -16.72
CA PHE A 231 18.29 -1.61 -17.92
C PHE A 231 19.50 -0.72 -17.60
N LEU A 232 19.39 0.15 -16.58
CA LEU A 232 20.50 1.03 -16.20
C LEU A 232 21.65 0.27 -15.55
N GLU A 233 21.35 -0.79 -14.80
CA GLU A 233 22.36 -1.69 -14.25
C GLU A 233 23.06 -2.50 -15.33
N ALA A 234 22.32 -3.03 -16.32
CA ALA A 234 22.91 -3.66 -17.50
C ALA A 234 23.84 -2.70 -18.27
N GLY A 235 23.59 -1.39 -18.19
CA GLY A 235 24.45 -0.34 -18.74
C GLY A 235 25.61 0.11 -17.85
N GLY A 236 25.83 -0.51 -16.68
CA GLY A 236 26.92 -0.17 -15.76
C GLY A 236 26.69 1.08 -14.91
N MET A 237 25.46 1.63 -14.86
CA MET A 237 25.13 2.84 -14.10
C MET A 237 24.60 2.57 -12.67
N ALA A 238 24.79 1.35 -12.16
CA ALA A 238 24.16 0.86 -10.92
C ALA A 238 24.28 1.80 -9.71
N HIS A 239 25.40 2.52 -9.56
CA HIS A 239 25.62 3.40 -8.42
C HIS A 239 24.62 4.58 -8.35
N TRP A 240 24.29 5.20 -9.49
CA TRP A 240 23.42 6.38 -9.53
C TRP A 240 21.94 6.02 -9.50
N VAL A 241 21.62 4.83 -9.98
CA VAL A 241 20.25 4.32 -10.12
C VAL A 241 19.51 4.29 -8.80
N ASN A 242 20.16 3.77 -7.75
CA ASN A 242 19.55 3.64 -6.43
C ASN A 242 19.06 4.99 -5.87
N TYR A 243 19.85 6.05 -6.06
CA TYR A 243 19.48 7.39 -5.58
C TYR A 243 18.37 8.02 -6.43
N LEU A 244 18.45 7.87 -7.76
CA LEU A 244 17.44 8.41 -8.67
C LEU A 244 16.07 7.76 -8.43
N VAL A 245 16.04 6.44 -8.23
CA VAL A 245 14.84 5.67 -7.94
C VAL A 245 14.17 6.14 -6.66
N LEU A 246 14.94 6.28 -5.58
CA LEU A 246 14.42 6.78 -4.32
C LEU A 246 13.92 8.20 -4.46
N ALA A 247 14.63 9.04 -5.20
CA ALA A 247 14.16 10.40 -5.47
C ALA A 247 12.80 10.38 -6.19
N VAL A 248 12.62 9.56 -7.23
CA VAL A 248 11.33 9.43 -7.95
C VAL A 248 10.24 8.78 -7.08
N TYR A 249 10.62 7.91 -6.15
CA TYR A 249 9.68 7.25 -5.25
C TYR A 249 9.14 8.19 -4.18
N PHE A 250 10.04 8.93 -3.50
CA PHE A 250 9.69 9.81 -2.38
C PHE A 250 9.29 11.23 -2.80
N ILE A 251 9.72 11.71 -3.98
CA ILE A 251 9.32 13.03 -4.45
C ILE A 251 7.93 12.91 -5.10
N PRO A 252 6.90 13.65 -4.61
CA PRO A 252 5.59 13.67 -5.22
C PRO A 252 5.63 14.49 -6.52
N LEU A 253 6.18 13.91 -7.59
CA LEU A 253 6.33 14.56 -8.90
C LEU A 253 4.99 15.09 -9.45
N GLY A 254 3.88 14.45 -9.09
CA GLY A 254 2.53 14.92 -9.41
C GLY A 254 2.23 16.29 -8.80
N ASP A 255 2.57 16.50 -7.53
CA ASP A 255 2.34 17.77 -6.84
C ASP A 255 3.25 18.88 -7.38
N LEU A 256 4.50 18.55 -7.69
CA LEU A 256 5.41 19.46 -8.39
C LEU A 256 4.84 19.87 -9.75
N TRP A 257 4.38 18.90 -10.55
CA TRP A 257 3.79 19.17 -11.86
C TRP A 257 2.52 20.02 -11.76
N HIS A 258 1.64 19.74 -10.79
CA HIS A 258 0.44 20.54 -10.56
C HIS A 258 0.74 21.95 -10.05
N GLY A 259 1.81 22.15 -9.27
CA GLY A 259 2.28 23.46 -8.87
C GLY A 259 2.90 24.28 -10.00
N LEU A 260 3.49 23.60 -10.99
CA LEU A 260 4.08 24.23 -12.18
C LEU A 260 3.05 24.56 -13.27
N ARG A 261 1.88 23.89 -13.28
CA ARG A 261 0.82 24.24 -14.22
C ARG A 261 0.30 25.64 -13.88
N PRO A 262 0.39 26.62 -14.80
CA PRO A 262 -0.21 27.93 -14.57
C PRO A 262 -1.69 27.71 -14.26
N ALA A 263 -2.18 28.41 -13.23
CA ALA A 263 -3.59 28.34 -12.85
C ALA A 263 -4.39 28.59 -14.12
N ARG A 264 -5.08 27.56 -14.60
CA ARG A 264 -5.94 27.69 -15.77
C ARG A 264 -7.03 28.65 -15.31
N ASP A 265 -6.93 29.91 -15.72
CA ASP A 265 -7.92 30.92 -15.40
C ASP A 265 -9.27 30.30 -15.73
N LYS A 266 -10.05 30.03 -14.68
CA LYS A 266 -11.45 29.68 -14.83
C LYS A 266 -12.10 30.95 -15.34
N ALA A 267 -11.95 31.21 -16.65
CA ALA A 267 -12.65 32.25 -17.35
C ALA A 267 -14.12 32.06 -16.96
N THR A 268 -14.62 33.01 -16.21
CA THR A 268 -16.00 33.08 -15.77
C THR A 268 -16.84 33.16 -17.04
N VAL A 269 -17.30 32.02 -17.54
CA VAL A 269 -18.41 31.97 -18.48
C VAL A 269 -19.62 32.38 -17.65
N SER A 270 -19.93 33.67 -17.70
CA SER A 270 -21.21 34.19 -17.22
C SER A 270 -22.31 33.42 -17.95
N PRO A 271 -23.26 32.77 -17.27
CA PRO A 271 -24.42 32.24 -17.95
C PRO A 271 -25.24 33.40 -18.56
N PRO A 272 -25.81 33.23 -19.76
CA PRO A 272 -26.70 34.21 -20.37
C PRO A 272 -28.02 34.38 -19.59
#